data_AF-A0A538QLV7-F1
#
_entry.id   AF-A0A538QLV7-F1
#
_cell.length_a   1.000
_cell.length_b   1.000
_cell.length_c   1.000
_cell.angle_alpha   90.00
_cell.angle_beta   90.00
_cell.angle_gamma   90.00
#
_symmetry.space_group_name_H-M   'P 1'
#
loop_
_entity.id
_entity.type
_entity.pdbx_description
1 polymer ?
#
loop_
_entity_poly.entity_id
_entity_poly.type
_entity_poly.pdbx_seq_one_letter_code
_entity_poly.pdbx_strand_id
1 'polypeptide(L)'
;MVRPPLVLAALAVALIGPAIASAQAPDFSAVDDVAREAIQSGEIPGVVVLVGRHDDVLLERAWGFRRVVPDPQPMTTDTIFDIASLTKPFGTTLAIMSLVERGALKLDAPVGRYLSDFRKPAFAQVTIQRLLTHTAGFPAIPPPGVVRPSASETVRALSRLPFEYAPGTGTQYSDISFILLGEVVHRVSGQTLDRYLERTVFKPLGLTDTGFNPPPSLRDRIAPTEWTNGHILFGEVHDPRARVLGGVAGHAGIFSTAADLGRLCRMLVDGGKIDDVRVFKPETVHAMWTRTADGSGSRSLGWDVSSVFARSMMPFFPPESAIHTGFTGTTALIDPQSGVYLIVLTNRVHPSGGGAAKIRELRVRMAAAVGAALFDSGVPPQIVEAESTSPASDGPAEPRDLAPVEPVRTGLDVLERQRFAALAGYSIGLVTNHTGIDGQGRRNVDLLATAPGVRLTAIFSPEHGLGGDANADVPHSRDAVTGVPVWSLYGPTKRPTPAMLKDITLLVFDIQDVGVRYYTYLTTLVYVMEEAGRLGIPVLVL
;
A
#
# COMPACT_ATOMS: atom_id res chain seq x y z
N MET A 1 -75.42 42.98 -25.38
CA MET A 1 -74.60 43.89 -26.21
C MET A 1 -73.35 44.26 -25.42
N VAL A 2 -72.21 43.77 -25.89
CA VAL A 2 -70.81 44.25 -25.75
C VAL A 2 -70.46 45.24 -24.62
N ARG A 3 -69.44 44.89 -23.82
CA ARG A 3 -68.48 45.85 -23.25
C ARG A 3 -67.05 45.48 -23.71
N PRO A 4 -66.20 46.43 -24.16
CA PRO A 4 -64.87 46.14 -24.72
C PRO A 4 -63.76 46.09 -23.64
N PRO A 5 -62.54 45.64 -24.01
CA PRO A 5 -61.55 45.11 -23.07
C PRO A 5 -60.59 46.16 -22.50
N LEU A 6 -60.10 45.88 -21.29
CA LEU A 6 -59.00 46.55 -20.61
C LEU A 6 -57.65 46.14 -21.22
N VAL A 7 -56.85 47.15 -21.55
CA VAL A 7 -55.44 47.02 -21.97
C VAL A 7 -54.59 46.76 -20.72
N LEU A 8 -53.91 45.61 -20.65
CA LEU A 8 -52.87 45.34 -19.65
C LEU A 8 -51.50 45.63 -20.28
N ALA A 9 -50.75 46.56 -19.69
CA ALA A 9 -49.35 46.79 -20.01
C ALA A 9 -48.47 45.73 -19.34
N ALA A 10 -47.64 45.06 -20.12
CA ALA A 10 -46.64 44.10 -19.66
C ALA A 10 -45.37 44.83 -19.20
N LEU A 11 -44.91 44.54 -17.98
CA LEU A 11 -43.55 44.84 -17.53
C LEU A 11 -42.81 43.49 -17.42
N ALA A 12 -41.88 43.26 -18.34
CA ALA A 12 -40.92 42.18 -18.27
C ALA A 12 -39.74 42.61 -17.40
N VAL A 13 -39.60 42.02 -16.21
CA VAL A 13 -38.37 42.08 -15.41
C VAL A 13 -37.60 40.80 -15.68
N ALA A 14 -36.52 40.91 -16.47
CA ALA A 14 -35.56 39.83 -16.65
C ALA A 14 -34.67 39.74 -15.39
N LEU A 15 -34.92 38.74 -14.55
CA LEU A 15 -34.01 38.35 -13.47
C LEU A 15 -32.85 37.56 -14.07
N ILE A 16 -31.71 38.22 -14.27
CA ILE A 16 -30.43 37.55 -14.48
C ILE A 16 -30.00 37.01 -13.12
N GLY A 17 -30.27 35.73 -12.86
CA GLY A 17 -29.69 35.03 -11.71
C GLY A 17 -28.19 34.82 -11.93
N PRO A 18 -27.35 34.86 -10.88
CA PRO A 18 -25.94 34.53 -11.02
C PRO A 18 -25.84 33.06 -11.47
N ALA A 19 -25.07 32.81 -12.53
CA ALA A 19 -24.70 31.47 -12.93
C ALA A 19 -23.99 30.82 -11.74
N ILE A 20 -24.63 29.82 -11.14
CA ILE A 20 -23.95 28.88 -10.23
C ILE A 20 -22.85 28.26 -11.08
N ALA A 21 -21.59 28.60 -10.79
CA ALA A 21 -20.47 27.90 -11.37
C ALA A 21 -20.65 26.41 -11.03
N SER A 22 -20.94 25.60 -12.04
CA SER A 22 -20.91 24.14 -11.91
C SER A 22 -19.52 23.79 -11.42
N ALA A 23 -19.40 23.32 -10.18
CA ALA A 23 -18.15 22.72 -9.72
C ALA A 23 -17.77 21.64 -10.74
N GLN A 24 -16.59 21.75 -11.33
CA GLN A 24 -16.11 20.80 -12.32
C GLN A 24 -15.99 19.44 -11.62
N ALA A 25 -16.54 18.38 -12.23
CA ALA A 25 -16.42 17.04 -11.68
C ALA A 25 -14.94 16.68 -11.50
N PRO A 26 -14.55 16.01 -10.39
CA PRO A 26 -13.16 15.61 -10.19
C PRO A 26 -12.65 14.77 -11.37
N ASP A 27 -11.42 15.05 -11.81
CA ASP A 27 -10.77 14.27 -12.86
C ASP A 27 -10.04 13.07 -12.25
N PHE A 28 -10.41 11.88 -12.68
CA PHE A 28 -9.78 10.62 -12.27
C PHE A 28 -8.99 9.95 -13.41
N SER A 29 -8.61 10.69 -14.46
CA SER A 29 -7.77 10.21 -15.56
C SER A 29 -6.46 9.54 -15.07
N ALA A 30 -5.82 10.10 -14.04
CA ALA A 30 -4.64 9.51 -13.43
C ALA A 30 -4.91 8.10 -12.83
N VAL A 31 -6.13 7.82 -12.36
CA VAL A 31 -6.52 6.48 -11.89
C VAL A 31 -6.58 5.49 -13.05
N ASP A 32 -7.07 5.92 -14.22
CA ASP A 32 -7.05 5.11 -15.44
C ASP A 32 -5.63 4.74 -15.85
N ASP A 33 -4.73 5.71 -15.85
CA ASP A 33 -3.35 5.52 -16.27
C ASP A 33 -2.64 4.53 -15.34
N VAL A 34 -2.76 4.72 -14.02
CA VAL A 34 -2.18 3.80 -13.03
C VAL A 34 -2.75 2.39 -13.17
N ALA A 35 -4.06 2.24 -13.39
CA ALA A 35 -4.69 0.93 -13.59
C ALA A 35 -4.15 0.23 -14.86
N ARG A 36 -4.11 0.95 -15.98
CA ARG A 36 -3.64 0.42 -17.27
C ARG A 36 -2.17 0.05 -17.21
N GLU A 37 -1.34 0.90 -16.62
CA GLU A 37 0.10 0.67 -16.49
C GLU A 37 0.36 -0.60 -15.66
N ALA A 38 -0.29 -0.76 -14.51
CA ALA A 38 -0.11 -1.93 -13.65
C ALA A 38 -0.54 -3.24 -14.32
N ILE A 39 -1.54 -3.19 -15.21
CA ILE A 39 -1.94 -4.36 -16.00
C ILE A 39 -0.94 -4.62 -17.13
N GLN A 40 -0.52 -3.59 -17.86
CA GLN A 40 0.43 -3.71 -18.97
C GLN A 40 1.82 -4.15 -18.53
N SER A 41 2.26 -3.71 -17.35
CA SER A 41 3.54 -4.11 -16.76
C SER A 41 3.51 -5.53 -16.17
N GLY A 42 2.33 -6.17 -16.12
CA GLY A 42 2.14 -7.50 -15.54
C GLY A 42 2.19 -7.53 -14.01
N GLU A 43 2.02 -6.39 -13.33
CA GLU A 43 1.96 -6.33 -11.87
C GLU A 43 0.73 -7.03 -11.31
N ILE A 44 -0.40 -6.87 -12.00
CA ILE A 44 -1.69 -7.44 -11.64
C ILE A 44 -2.44 -7.91 -12.89
N PRO A 45 -3.26 -8.97 -12.82
CA PRO A 45 -4.15 -9.31 -13.93
C PRO A 45 -5.27 -8.29 -14.15
N GLY A 46 -5.84 -7.75 -13.08
CA GLY A 46 -6.90 -6.75 -13.14
C GLY A 46 -7.22 -6.10 -11.80
N VAL A 47 -8.02 -5.04 -11.84
CA VAL A 47 -8.40 -4.22 -10.69
C VAL A 47 -9.82 -3.67 -10.83
N VAL A 48 -10.52 -3.57 -9.71
CA VAL A 48 -11.71 -2.73 -9.53
C VAL A 48 -11.37 -1.61 -8.56
N VAL A 49 -11.65 -0.37 -8.94
CA VAL A 49 -11.48 0.81 -8.08
C VAL A 49 -12.83 1.46 -7.85
N LEU A 50 -13.14 1.76 -6.59
CA LEU A 50 -14.29 2.59 -6.21
C LEU A 50 -13.82 3.76 -5.36
N VAL A 51 -14.24 4.97 -5.73
CA VAL A 51 -14.09 6.21 -4.96
C VAL A 51 -15.49 6.71 -4.63
N GLY A 52 -15.76 6.94 -3.35
CA GLY A 52 -17.00 7.54 -2.92
C GLY A 52 -16.78 8.68 -1.93
N ARG A 53 -17.83 9.48 -1.74
CA ARG A 53 -17.89 10.56 -0.75
C ARG A 53 -19.30 10.63 -0.19
N HIS A 54 -19.46 10.29 1.09
CA HIS A 54 -20.79 10.05 1.67
C HIS A 54 -21.59 9.11 0.75
N ASP A 55 -22.81 9.47 0.35
CA ASP A 55 -23.65 8.63 -0.51
C ASP A 55 -23.25 8.63 -2.00
N ASP A 56 -22.38 9.55 -2.42
CA ASP A 56 -21.99 9.70 -3.82
C ASP A 56 -20.89 8.71 -4.22
N VAL A 57 -21.11 7.98 -5.31
CA VAL A 57 -20.06 7.21 -6.00
C VAL A 57 -19.44 8.11 -7.06
N LEU A 58 -18.20 8.53 -6.81
CA LEU A 58 -17.45 9.44 -7.69
C LEU A 58 -16.75 8.69 -8.83
N LEU A 59 -16.33 7.45 -8.57
CA LEU A 59 -15.74 6.54 -9.54
C LEU A 59 -16.08 5.10 -9.16
N GLU A 60 -16.50 4.30 -10.12
CA GLU A 60 -16.52 2.84 -10.01
C GLU A 60 -16.15 2.25 -11.37
N ARG A 61 -15.00 1.58 -11.46
CA ARG A 61 -14.51 1.07 -12.74
C ARG A 61 -13.66 -0.18 -12.56
N ALA A 62 -13.67 -1.01 -13.60
CA ALA A 62 -12.94 -2.27 -13.69
C ALA A 62 -11.98 -2.24 -14.88
N TRP A 63 -10.78 -2.81 -14.69
CA TRP A 63 -9.77 -2.95 -15.73
C TRP A 63 -9.14 -4.34 -15.68
N GLY A 64 -8.68 -4.83 -16.83
CA GLY A 64 -7.93 -6.08 -16.96
C GLY A 64 -8.82 -7.31 -16.85
N PHE A 65 -8.30 -8.35 -16.21
CA PHE A 65 -8.92 -9.68 -16.17
C PHE A 65 -9.18 -10.12 -14.73
N ARG A 66 -10.40 -10.59 -14.42
CA ARG A 66 -10.67 -11.27 -13.15
C ARG A 66 -9.97 -12.63 -13.09
N ARG A 67 -9.65 -13.21 -14.24
CA ARG A 67 -8.93 -14.49 -14.38
C ARG A 67 -8.16 -14.52 -15.69
N VAL A 68 -6.93 -15.04 -15.69
CA VAL A 68 -6.14 -15.32 -16.89
C VAL A 68 -6.03 -16.82 -17.20
N VAL A 69 -6.24 -17.70 -16.22
CA VAL A 69 -6.25 -19.16 -16.39
C VAL A 69 -7.35 -19.82 -15.55
N PRO A 70 -7.98 -20.94 -15.97
CA PRO A 70 -7.67 -21.72 -17.18
C PRO A 70 -8.13 -21.03 -18.48
N ASP A 71 -9.17 -20.20 -18.41
CA ASP A 71 -9.65 -19.35 -19.50
C ASP A 71 -9.68 -17.88 -19.05
N PRO A 72 -9.16 -16.95 -19.88
CA PRO A 72 -9.21 -15.53 -19.60
C PRO A 72 -10.64 -14.99 -19.51
N GLN A 73 -10.95 -14.27 -18.44
CA GLN A 73 -12.24 -13.61 -18.22
C GLN A 73 -12.02 -12.13 -17.87
N PRO A 74 -12.73 -11.19 -18.52
CA PRO A 74 -12.57 -9.77 -18.25
C PRO A 74 -12.98 -9.42 -16.82
N MET A 75 -12.32 -8.42 -16.25
CA MET A 75 -12.71 -7.85 -14.96
C MET A 75 -14.01 -7.05 -15.12
N THR A 76 -14.92 -7.20 -14.16
CA THR A 76 -16.19 -6.47 -14.07
C THR A 76 -16.38 -5.90 -12.67
N THR A 77 -17.14 -4.83 -12.51
CA THR A 77 -17.34 -4.16 -11.20
C THR A 77 -18.05 -5.04 -10.18
N ASP A 78 -18.84 -6.02 -10.65
CA ASP A 78 -19.53 -7.02 -9.83
C ASP A 78 -18.64 -8.23 -9.45
N THR A 79 -17.35 -8.20 -9.77
CA THR A 79 -16.39 -9.26 -9.41
C THR A 79 -16.24 -9.35 -7.90
N ILE A 80 -16.33 -10.58 -7.39
CA ILE A 80 -16.20 -10.91 -5.97
C ILE A 80 -14.74 -11.30 -5.68
N PHE A 81 -14.11 -10.61 -4.75
CA PHE A 81 -12.70 -10.82 -4.39
C PHE A 81 -12.58 -11.43 -3.01
N ASP A 82 -11.60 -12.32 -2.80
CA ASP A 82 -11.07 -12.56 -1.46
C ASP A 82 -10.40 -11.26 -0.97
N ILE A 83 -11.00 -10.61 0.02
CA ILE A 83 -10.51 -9.31 0.50
C ILE A 83 -9.36 -9.44 1.52
N ALA A 84 -8.93 -10.67 1.81
CA ALA A 84 -7.85 -11.00 2.73
C ALA A 84 -7.99 -10.23 4.05
N SER A 85 -6.94 -9.53 4.49
CA SER A 85 -6.92 -8.85 5.78
C SER A 85 -7.86 -7.65 5.90
N LEU A 86 -8.53 -7.20 4.83
CA LEU A 86 -9.66 -6.28 4.97
C LEU A 86 -10.82 -6.90 5.79
N THR A 87 -10.82 -8.23 5.96
CA THR A 87 -11.67 -8.96 6.91
C THR A 87 -11.55 -8.42 8.34
N LYS A 88 -10.38 -7.89 8.72
CA LYS A 88 -10.14 -7.34 10.06
C LYS A 88 -11.05 -6.13 10.34
N PRO A 89 -10.91 -5.00 9.64
CA PRO A 89 -11.77 -3.84 9.87
C PRO A 89 -13.22 -4.07 9.46
N PHE A 90 -13.48 -4.73 8.32
CA PHE A 90 -14.84 -4.87 7.78
C PHE A 90 -15.63 -6.06 8.30
N GLY A 91 -14.99 -6.97 9.03
CA GLY A 91 -15.64 -8.11 9.67
C GLY A 91 -15.46 -8.06 11.17
N THR A 92 -14.29 -8.50 11.62
CA THR A 92 -14.03 -8.78 13.03
C THR A 92 -14.19 -7.55 13.92
N THR A 93 -13.69 -6.38 13.50
CA THR A 93 -13.87 -5.12 14.24
C THR A 93 -15.35 -4.77 14.37
N LEU A 94 -16.13 -4.86 13.29
CA LEU A 94 -17.57 -4.59 13.34
C LEU A 94 -18.31 -5.56 14.27
N ALA A 95 -17.95 -6.85 14.23
CA ALA A 95 -18.53 -7.84 15.13
C ALA A 95 -18.22 -7.54 16.61
N ILE A 96 -16.96 -7.21 16.92
CA ILE A 96 -16.54 -6.87 18.27
C ILE A 96 -17.23 -5.60 18.76
N MET A 97 -17.26 -4.54 17.95
CA MET A 97 -17.90 -3.28 18.33
C MET A 97 -19.42 -3.41 18.48
N SER A 98 -20.05 -4.32 17.73
CA SER A 98 -21.46 -4.66 17.93
C SER A 98 -21.70 -5.29 19.31
N LEU A 99 -20.80 -6.16 19.77
CA LEU A 99 -20.87 -6.74 21.10
C LEU A 99 -20.55 -5.72 22.21
N VAL A 100 -19.66 -4.75 21.94
CA VAL A 100 -19.38 -3.62 22.86
C VAL A 100 -20.62 -2.75 23.03
N GLU A 101 -21.25 -2.34 21.93
CA GLU A 101 -22.43 -1.48 21.97
C GLU A 101 -23.60 -2.11 22.74
N ARG A 102 -23.73 -3.44 22.64
CA ARG A 102 -24.72 -4.24 23.37
C ARG A 102 -24.36 -4.50 24.83
N GLY A 103 -23.20 -4.02 25.29
CA GLY A 103 -22.69 -4.25 26.66
C GLY A 103 -22.22 -5.67 26.94
N ALA A 104 -22.15 -6.54 25.93
CA ALA A 104 -21.70 -7.94 26.07
C ALA A 104 -20.17 -8.05 26.18
N LEU A 105 -19.45 -7.07 25.65
CA LEU A 105 -18.00 -7.01 25.62
C LEU A 105 -17.51 -5.63 26.11
N LYS A 106 -16.35 -5.59 26.77
CA LYS A 106 -15.68 -4.33 27.14
C LYS A 106 -14.31 -4.25 26.48
N LEU A 107 -13.98 -3.09 25.91
CA LEU A 107 -12.71 -2.85 25.21
C LEU A 107 -11.50 -2.96 26.15
N ASP A 108 -11.63 -2.46 27.38
CA ASP A 108 -10.59 -2.47 28.42
C ASP A 108 -10.48 -3.81 29.18
N ALA A 109 -11.41 -4.74 28.95
CA ALA A 109 -11.38 -6.03 29.63
C ALA A 109 -10.23 -6.91 29.08
N PRO A 110 -9.51 -7.64 29.96
CA PRO A 110 -8.55 -8.64 29.54
C PRO A 110 -9.23 -9.75 28.72
N VAL A 111 -8.57 -10.23 27.67
CA VAL A 111 -9.07 -11.31 26.81
C VAL A 111 -9.36 -12.60 27.59
N GLY A 112 -8.63 -12.83 28.69
CA GLY A 112 -8.85 -13.95 29.63
C GLY A 112 -10.25 -13.99 30.26
N ARG A 113 -10.97 -12.86 30.27
CA ARG A 113 -12.39 -12.80 30.66
C ARG A 113 -13.26 -13.64 29.73
N TYR A 114 -12.91 -13.70 28.45
CA TYR A 114 -13.70 -14.33 27.39
C TYR A 114 -13.08 -15.66 26.90
N LEU A 115 -11.75 -15.79 26.96
CA LEU A 115 -11.00 -16.98 26.56
C LEU A 115 -10.26 -17.57 27.76
N SER A 116 -10.73 -18.71 28.28
CA SER A 116 -10.21 -19.32 29.51
C SER A 116 -8.71 -19.60 29.50
N ASP A 117 -8.14 -19.96 28.34
CA ASP A 117 -6.71 -20.25 28.18
C ASP A 117 -5.82 -19.02 28.41
N PHE A 118 -6.40 -17.81 28.40
CA PHE A 118 -5.73 -16.53 28.61
C PHE A 118 -6.00 -15.91 30.00
N ARG A 119 -6.47 -16.69 30.99
CA ARG A 119 -6.71 -16.18 32.37
C ARG A 119 -5.45 -15.96 33.21
N LYS A 120 -4.29 -16.42 32.74
CA LYS A 120 -3.04 -16.34 33.49
C LYS A 120 -2.61 -14.88 33.72
N PRO A 121 -1.92 -14.54 34.82
CA PRO A 121 -1.48 -13.17 35.11
C PRO A 121 -0.68 -12.51 33.98
N ALA A 122 0.10 -13.29 33.22
CA ALA A 122 0.85 -12.80 32.06
C ALA A 122 -0.03 -12.14 30.98
N PHE A 123 -1.31 -12.52 30.89
CA PHE A 123 -2.26 -11.98 29.91
C PHE A 123 -3.18 -10.90 30.49
N ALA A 124 -3.00 -10.49 31.75
CA ALA A 124 -3.85 -9.49 32.40
C ALA A 124 -3.87 -8.15 31.63
N GLN A 125 -2.79 -7.86 30.91
CA GLN A 125 -2.64 -6.65 30.10
C GLN A 125 -3.05 -6.85 28.63
N VAL A 126 -3.46 -8.05 28.20
CA VAL A 126 -3.96 -8.27 26.84
C VAL A 126 -5.46 -7.97 26.81
N THR A 127 -5.83 -6.73 26.48
CA THR A 127 -7.22 -6.30 26.41
C THR A 127 -7.80 -6.44 25.00
N ILE A 128 -9.13 -6.40 24.87
CA ILE A 128 -9.80 -6.43 23.54
C ILE A 128 -9.35 -5.24 22.69
N GLN A 129 -9.22 -4.05 23.29
CA GLN A 129 -8.68 -2.87 22.62
C GLN A 129 -7.29 -3.14 22.05
N ARG A 130 -6.37 -3.71 22.85
CA ARG A 130 -4.99 -4.00 22.41
C ARG A 130 -4.91 -5.06 21.32
N LEU A 131 -5.86 -5.99 21.27
CA LEU A 131 -5.98 -6.92 20.14
C LEU A 131 -6.42 -6.19 18.86
N LEU A 132 -7.42 -5.30 18.96
CA LEU A 132 -7.91 -4.51 17.82
C LEU A 132 -6.88 -3.52 17.29
N THR A 133 -6.05 -2.95 18.17
CA THR A 133 -5.02 -1.97 17.81
C THR A 133 -3.65 -2.57 17.55
N HIS A 134 -3.51 -3.89 17.62
CA HIS A 134 -2.24 -4.58 17.38
C HIS A 134 -1.13 -4.21 18.39
N THR A 135 -1.50 -3.94 19.64
CA THR A 135 -0.59 -3.60 20.75
C THR A 135 -0.57 -4.68 21.84
N ALA A 136 -1.05 -5.89 21.52
CA ALA A 136 -1.14 -7.02 22.44
C ALA A 136 0.17 -7.79 22.67
N GLY A 137 1.24 -7.52 21.90
CA GLY A 137 2.55 -8.18 22.06
C GLY A 137 2.70 -9.52 21.35
N PHE A 138 1.68 -10.00 20.64
CA PHE A 138 1.75 -11.26 19.91
C PHE A 138 2.54 -11.14 18.60
N PRO A 139 3.23 -12.21 18.17
CA PRO A 139 3.84 -12.28 16.85
C PRO A 139 2.90 -11.92 15.70
N ALA A 140 3.50 -11.51 14.59
CA ALA A 140 2.74 -11.08 13.43
C ALA A 140 1.86 -12.19 12.84
N ILE A 141 2.38 -13.41 12.77
CA ILE A 141 1.71 -14.55 12.17
C ILE A 141 1.90 -15.78 13.07
N PRO A 142 0.87 -16.63 13.27
CA PRO A 142 1.05 -17.90 13.97
C PRO A 142 2.12 -18.76 13.29
N PRO A 143 3.09 -19.35 14.02
CA PRO A 143 4.03 -20.30 13.45
C PRO A 143 3.34 -21.49 12.75
N PRO A 144 4.01 -22.17 11.79
CA PRO A 144 3.46 -23.37 11.15
C PRO A 144 3.00 -24.42 12.17
N GLY A 145 1.82 -25.03 11.93
CA GLY A 145 1.24 -26.07 12.80
C GLY A 145 0.61 -25.58 14.10
N VAL A 146 0.64 -24.27 14.39
CA VAL A 146 -0.02 -23.70 15.58
C VAL A 146 -1.53 -23.57 15.39
N VAL A 147 -1.97 -23.13 14.21
CA VAL A 147 -3.39 -23.10 13.85
C VAL A 147 -3.83 -24.50 13.47
N ARG A 148 -4.92 -24.97 14.09
CA ARG A 148 -5.49 -26.30 13.93
C ARG A 148 -6.99 -26.21 13.61
N PRO A 149 -7.60 -27.25 13.01
CA PRO A 149 -9.02 -27.23 12.67
C PRO A 149 -9.95 -26.94 13.84
N SER A 150 -9.58 -27.35 15.06
CA SER A 150 -10.33 -27.00 16.26
C SER A 150 -9.95 -25.60 16.74
N ALA A 151 -10.94 -24.70 16.79
CA ALA A 151 -10.78 -23.35 17.34
C ALA A 151 -10.26 -23.37 18.78
N SER A 152 -10.78 -24.29 19.61
CA SER A 152 -10.32 -24.46 21.00
C SER A 152 -8.86 -24.91 21.10
N GLU A 153 -8.41 -25.79 20.20
CA GLU A 153 -7.01 -26.21 20.16
C GLU A 153 -6.10 -25.11 19.65
N THR A 154 -6.55 -24.32 18.68
CA THR A 154 -5.84 -23.14 18.17
C THR A 154 -5.64 -22.12 19.28
N VAL A 155 -6.70 -21.75 20.00
CA VAL A 155 -6.65 -20.80 21.13
C VAL A 155 -5.68 -21.27 22.21
N ARG A 156 -5.73 -22.57 22.56
CA ARG A 156 -4.81 -23.20 23.51
C ARG A 156 -3.37 -23.20 23.02
N ALA A 157 -3.13 -23.32 21.72
CA ALA A 157 -1.80 -23.26 21.13
C ALA A 157 -1.23 -21.84 21.19
N LEU A 158 -2.05 -20.86 20.81
CA LEU A 158 -1.69 -19.44 20.80
C LEU A 158 -1.37 -18.93 22.20
N SER A 159 -2.06 -19.42 23.24
CA SER A 159 -1.77 -19.04 24.64
C SER A 159 -0.44 -19.57 25.19
N ARG A 160 0.29 -20.37 24.41
CA ARG A 160 1.64 -20.87 24.75
C ARG A 160 2.75 -20.14 24.01
N LEU A 161 2.41 -19.26 23.07
CA LEU A 161 3.41 -18.47 22.36
C LEU A 161 3.97 -17.38 23.28
N PRO A 162 5.27 -17.07 23.19
CA PRO A 162 5.84 -15.92 23.88
C PRO A 162 5.30 -14.62 23.27
N PHE A 163 5.32 -13.56 24.06
CA PHE A 163 5.19 -12.22 23.51
C PHE A 163 6.51 -11.78 22.88
N GLU A 164 6.45 -11.01 21.80
CA GLU A 164 7.62 -10.32 21.22
C GLU A 164 7.98 -9.06 22.02
N TYR A 165 6.98 -8.42 22.62
CA TYR A 165 7.12 -7.26 23.49
C TYR A 165 5.97 -7.21 24.49
N ALA A 166 6.13 -6.46 25.59
CA ALA A 166 5.10 -6.38 26.61
C ALA A 166 3.80 -5.73 26.06
N PRO A 167 2.60 -6.22 26.42
CA PRO A 167 1.36 -5.62 25.94
C PRO A 167 1.27 -4.12 26.27
N GLY A 168 1.02 -3.31 25.26
CA GLY A 168 0.95 -1.85 25.35
C GLY A 168 2.27 -1.11 25.18
N THR A 169 3.43 -1.79 25.10
CA THR A 169 4.73 -1.13 24.94
C THR A 169 5.23 -1.05 23.49
N GLY A 170 4.43 -1.51 22.54
CA GLY A 170 4.77 -1.54 21.12
C GLY A 170 3.57 -1.85 20.24
N THR A 171 3.75 -1.74 18.93
CA THR A 171 2.74 -2.07 17.92
C THR A 171 3.32 -3.02 16.89
N GLN A 172 2.64 -4.13 16.62
CA GLN A 172 2.96 -5.07 15.57
C GLN A 172 1.68 -5.66 15.00
N TYR A 173 1.48 -5.46 13.69
CA TYR A 173 0.39 -6.12 12.97
C TYR A 173 0.42 -7.63 13.24
N SER A 174 -0.70 -8.19 13.70
CA SER A 174 -0.79 -9.55 14.22
C SER A 174 -2.09 -10.24 13.83
N ASP A 175 -1.97 -11.29 13.03
CA ASP A 175 -3.08 -12.19 12.70
C ASP A 175 -3.55 -12.98 13.93
N ILE A 176 -2.63 -13.28 14.87
CA ILE A 176 -2.96 -13.94 16.14
C ILE A 176 -4.04 -13.14 16.87
N SER A 177 -3.89 -11.81 16.94
CA SER A 177 -4.83 -10.94 17.63
C SER A 177 -6.24 -11.06 17.06
N PHE A 178 -6.37 -11.10 15.73
CA PHE A 178 -7.66 -11.19 15.06
C PHE A 178 -8.24 -12.60 15.01
N ILE A 179 -7.41 -13.65 15.01
CA ILE A 179 -7.88 -15.03 15.23
C ILE A 179 -8.53 -15.14 16.62
N LEU A 180 -7.89 -14.59 17.65
CA LEU A 180 -8.44 -14.57 19.01
C LEU A 180 -9.73 -13.75 19.08
N LEU A 181 -9.81 -12.59 18.43
CA LEU A 181 -11.04 -11.79 18.39
C LEU A 181 -12.20 -12.51 17.68
N GLY A 182 -11.92 -13.25 16.61
CA GLY A 182 -12.92 -14.12 15.98
C GLY A 182 -13.49 -15.15 16.95
N GLU A 183 -12.64 -15.77 17.78
CA GLU A 183 -13.10 -16.68 18.83
C GLU A 183 -13.84 -15.96 19.96
N VAL A 184 -13.43 -14.75 20.34
CA VAL A 184 -14.17 -13.94 21.32
C VAL A 184 -15.60 -13.70 20.83
N VAL A 185 -15.80 -13.34 19.56
CA VAL A 185 -17.14 -13.23 18.97
C VAL A 185 -17.90 -14.54 19.13
N HIS A 186 -17.27 -15.68 18.84
CA HIS A 186 -17.90 -16.99 18.99
C HIS A 186 -18.34 -17.29 20.42
N ARG A 187 -17.46 -17.11 21.40
CA ARG A 187 -17.72 -17.41 22.82
C ARG A 187 -18.77 -16.49 23.44
N VAL A 188 -18.76 -15.22 23.06
CA VAL A 188 -19.67 -14.21 23.63
C VAL A 188 -21.04 -14.26 22.99
N SER A 189 -21.12 -14.47 21.67
CA SER A 189 -22.39 -14.47 20.94
C SER A 189 -23.06 -15.84 20.81
N GLY A 190 -22.31 -16.92 21.01
CA GLY A 190 -22.75 -18.29 20.72
C GLY A 190 -22.87 -18.61 19.23
N GLN A 191 -22.37 -17.75 18.34
CA GLN A 191 -22.48 -17.90 16.88
C GLN A 191 -21.10 -17.85 16.23
N THR A 192 -20.91 -18.57 15.13
CA THR A 192 -19.70 -18.40 14.32
C THR A 192 -19.63 -16.99 13.74
N LEU A 193 -18.42 -16.50 13.44
CA LEU A 193 -18.20 -15.12 13.00
C LEU A 193 -19.02 -14.77 11.74
N ASP A 194 -19.10 -15.69 10.77
CA ASP A 194 -19.90 -15.54 9.56
C ASP A 194 -21.40 -15.36 9.88
N ARG A 195 -21.97 -16.20 10.76
CA ARG A 195 -23.39 -16.12 11.14
C ARG A 195 -23.69 -14.86 11.93
N TYR A 196 -22.76 -14.46 12.81
CA TYR A 196 -22.92 -13.25 13.60
C TYR A 196 -22.96 -12.02 12.68
N LEU A 197 -21.95 -11.87 11.81
CA LEU A 197 -21.85 -10.75 10.87
C LEU A 197 -23.00 -10.71 9.87
N GLU A 198 -23.39 -11.86 9.32
CA GLU A 198 -24.53 -11.98 8.43
C GLU A 198 -25.77 -11.34 9.03
N ARG A 199 -26.07 -11.69 10.29
CA ARG A 199 -27.25 -11.19 11.00
C ARG A 199 -27.12 -9.72 11.42
N THR A 200 -25.97 -9.31 11.93
CA THR A 200 -25.85 -8.01 12.62
C THR A 200 -25.33 -6.89 11.74
N VAL A 201 -24.68 -7.20 10.61
CA VAL A 201 -24.06 -6.21 9.74
C VAL A 201 -24.48 -6.42 8.28
N PHE A 202 -24.25 -7.59 7.70
CA PHE A 202 -24.37 -7.77 6.24
C PHE A 202 -25.82 -7.70 5.77
N LYS A 203 -26.75 -8.46 6.37
CA LYS A 203 -28.18 -8.39 6.01
C LYS A 203 -28.81 -7.02 6.28
N PRO A 204 -28.60 -6.38 7.45
CA PRO A 204 -29.10 -5.02 7.68
C PRO A 204 -28.61 -4.00 6.64
N LEU A 205 -27.37 -4.13 6.19
CA LEU A 205 -26.81 -3.27 5.14
C LEU A 205 -27.20 -3.70 3.72
N GLY A 206 -27.88 -4.83 3.54
CA GLY A 206 -28.22 -5.37 2.23
C GLY A 206 -27.00 -5.79 1.40
N LEU A 207 -25.93 -6.27 2.04
CA LEU A 207 -24.74 -6.77 1.35
C LEU A 207 -25.05 -8.17 0.80
N THR A 208 -25.26 -8.28 -0.51
CA THR A 208 -25.68 -9.54 -1.14
C THR A 208 -24.52 -10.40 -1.62
N ASP A 209 -23.34 -9.80 -1.81
CA ASP A 209 -22.14 -10.46 -2.34
C ASP A 209 -20.99 -10.45 -1.32
N THR A 210 -21.30 -10.22 -0.05
CA THR A 210 -20.32 -10.20 1.04
C THR A 210 -20.57 -11.32 2.03
N GLY A 211 -19.53 -12.14 2.26
CA GLY A 211 -19.63 -13.24 3.20
C GLY A 211 -18.37 -14.09 3.24
N PHE A 212 -18.44 -15.20 3.97
CA PHE A 212 -17.39 -16.21 4.00
C PHE A 212 -17.81 -17.42 3.18
N ASN A 213 -16.85 -18.14 2.59
CA ASN A 213 -17.10 -19.37 1.82
C ASN A 213 -18.24 -19.21 0.79
N PRO A 214 -18.08 -18.30 -0.20
CA PRO A 214 -19.13 -18.01 -1.17
C PRO A 214 -19.61 -19.31 -1.85
N PRO A 215 -20.93 -19.46 -2.09
CA PRO A 215 -21.47 -20.68 -2.63
C PRO A 215 -20.99 -20.93 -4.07
N PRO A 216 -20.95 -22.20 -4.53
CA PRO A 216 -20.51 -22.55 -5.88
C PRO A 216 -21.25 -21.83 -7.00
N SER A 217 -22.49 -21.39 -6.77
CA SER A 217 -23.29 -20.61 -7.72
C SER A 217 -22.69 -19.23 -8.06
N LEU A 218 -21.82 -18.68 -7.21
CA LEU A 218 -21.14 -17.41 -7.46
C LEU A 218 -19.78 -17.58 -8.13
N ARG A 219 -19.34 -18.82 -8.40
CA ARG A 219 -17.98 -19.13 -8.87
C ARG A 219 -17.53 -18.30 -10.07
N ASP A 220 -18.41 -18.05 -11.03
CA ASP A 220 -18.08 -17.32 -12.27
C ASP A 220 -17.87 -15.82 -12.06
N ARG A 221 -18.38 -15.26 -10.95
CA ARG A 221 -18.16 -13.87 -10.54
C ARG A 221 -16.95 -13.72 -9.62
N ILE A 222 -16.38 -14.82 -9.11
CA ILE A 222 -15.25 -14.77 -8.19
C ILE A 222 -13.94 -14.61 -8.96
N ALA A 223 -13.13 -13.62 -8.57
CA ALA A 223 -11.73 -13.57 -8.96
C ALA A 223 -10.96 -14.69 -8.24
N PRO A 224 -10.45 -15.71 -8.95
CA PRO A 224 -9.60 -16.70 -8.32
C PRO A 224 -8.31 -16.08 -7.82
N THR A 225 -7.65 -16.77 -6.90
CA THR A 225 -6.34 -16.38 -6.39
C THR A 225 -5.26 -17.26 -7.03
N GLU A 226 -4.50 -18.01 -6.25
CA GLU A 226 -3.34 -18.77 -6.73
C GLU A 226 -3.64 -20.25 -6.99
N TRP A 227 -2.77 -20.88 -7.79
CA TRP A 227 -2.66 -22.33 -7.90
C TRP A 227 -1.88 -22.88 -6.70
N THR A 228 -2.55 -23.68 -5.87
CA THR A 228 -1.94 -24.32 -4.71
C THR A 228 -2.66 -25.62 -4.41
N ASN A 229 -1.99 -26.58 -3.77
CA ASN A 229 -2.58 -27.89 -3.46
C ASN A 229 -3.25 -28.59 -4.66
N GLY A 230 -2.63 -28.47 -5.84
CA GLY A 230 -3.07 -29.17 -7.06
C GLY A 230 -4.29 -28.57 -7.78
N HIS A 231 -4.79 -27.41 -7.37
CA HIS A 231 -5.87 -26.70 -8.06
C HIS A 231 -5.74 -25.18 -7.87
N ILE A 232 -6.52 -24.44 -8.63
CA ILE A 232 -6.65 -22.99 -8.46
C ILE A 232 -7.76 -22.67 -7.46
N LEU A 233 -7.46 -21.81 -6.49
CA LEU A 233 -8.42 -21.44 -5.45
C LEU A 233 -9.56 -20.59 -6.04
N PHE A 234 -10.77 -21.12 -5.98
CA PHE A 234 -12.01 -20.48 -6.45
C PHE A 234 -13.03 -20.43 -5.32
N GLY A 235 -13.28 -19.24 -4.79
CA GLY A 235 -14.18 -19.08 -3.64
C GLY A 235 -13.64 -19.71 -2.35
N GLU A 236 -12.36 -20.05 -2.34
CA GLU A 236 -11.62 -20.55 -1.19
C GLU A 236 -10.67 -19.45 -0.71
N VAL A 237 -10.68 -19.16 0.59
CA VAL A 237 -9.80 -18.13 1.16
C VAL A 237 -8.33 -18.44 0.87
N HIS A 238 -7.59 -17.43 0.42
CA HIS A 238 -6.17 -17.50 0.07
C HIS A 238 -5.28 -17.70 1.31
N ASP A 239 -5.67 -17.15 2.46
CA ASP A 239 -4.90 -17.35 3.69
C ASP A 239 -4.94 -18.83 4.15
N PRO A 240 -3.79 -19.52 4.26
CA PRO A 240 -3.76 -20.94 4.59
C PRO A 240 -4.26 -21.23 6.01
N ARG A 241 -4.12 -20.29 6.96
CA ARG A 241 -4.56 -20.48 8.34
C ARG A 241 -6.07 -20.32 8.46
N ALA A 242 -6.66 -19.39 7.71
CA ALA A 242 -8.11 -19.28 7.57
C ALA A 242 -8.70 -20.54 6.94
N ARG A 243 -8.05 -21.13 5.93
CA ARG A 243 -8.48 -22.44 5.38
C ARG A 243 -8.48 -23.55 6.43
N VAL A 244 -7.43 -23.63 7.26
CA VAL A 244 -7.38 -24.61 8.37
C VAL A 244 -8.55 -24.43 9.33
N LEU A 245 -9.01 -23.20 9.56
CA LEU A 245 -10.18 -22.88 10.40
C LEU A 245 -11.53 -23.01 9.66
N GLY A 246 -11.56 -23.68 8.50
CA GLY A 246 -12.80 -23.88 7.73
C GLY A 246 -13.25 -22.65 6.94
N GLY A 247 -12.34 -21.71 6.67
CA GLY A 247 -12.58 -20.51 5.88
C GLY A 247 -13.20 -19.33 6.63
N VAL A 248 -13.62 -19.53 7.89
CA VAL A 248 -14.20 -18.48 8.74
C VAL A 248 -13.20 -18.13 9.85
N ALA A 249 -12.41 -17.07 9.64
CA ALA A 249 -11.43 -16.61 10.61
C ALA A 249 -11.46 -15.10 10.77
N GLY A 250 -11.06 -14.61 11.96
CA GLY A 250 -11.13 -13.18 12.24
C GLY A 250 -10.09 -12.34 11.51
N HIS A 251 -9.00 -12.95 11.03
CA HIS A 251 -7.92 -12.25 10.34
C HIS A 251 -8.07 -12.21 8.81
N ALA A 252 -8.81 -13.14 8.22
CA ALA A 252 -9.05 -13.29 6.78
C ALA A 252 -10.26 -14.23 6.51
N GLY A 253 -10.86 -14.17 5.32
CA GLY A 253 -11.92 -15.10 4.89
C GLY A 253 -13.14 -14.46 4.26
N ILE A 254 -13.31 -13.14 4.38
CA ILE A 254 -14.38 -12.44 3.69
C ILE A 254 -14.09 -12.38 2.19
N PHE A 255 -15.14 -12.63 1.42
CA PHE A 255 -15.27 -12.31 0.02
C PHE A 255 -16.25 -11.14 -0.13
N SER A 256 -15.97 -10.19 -1.03
CA SER A 256 -16.83 -9.01 -1.23
C SER A 256 -16.61 -8.36 -2.61
N THR A 257 -17.50 -7.45 -2.98
CA THR A 257 -17.40 -6.59 -4.16
C THR A 257 -17.02 -5.16 -3.75
N ALA A 258 -16.60 -4.34 -4.72
CA ALA A 258 -16.34 -2.92 -4.44
C ALA A 258 -17.61 -2.19 -3.97
N ALA A 259 -18.76 -2.50 -4.56
CA ALA A 259 -20.06 -1.91 -4.21
C ALA A 259 -20.48 -2.22 -2.76
N ASP A 260 -20.35 -3.48 -2.31
CA ASP A 260 -20.70 -3.87 -0.95
C ASP A 260 -19.74 -3.26 0.10
N LEU A 261 -18.44 -3.27 -0.20
CA LEU A 261 -17.46 -2.54 0.62
C LEU A 261 -17.78 -1.04 0.66
N GLY A 262 -18.25 -0.47 -0.46
CA GLY A 262 -18.71 0.92 -0.52
C GLY A 262 -19.89 1.18 0.42
N ARG A 263 -20.84 0.25 0.55
CA ARG A 263 -21.95 0.35 1.54
C ARG A 263 -21.43 0.31 2.98
N LEU A 264 -20.42 -0.53 3.27
CA LEU A 264 -19.77 -0.55 4.58
C LEU A 264 -19.06 0.78 4.87
N CYS A 265 -18.31 1.33 3.91
CA CYS A 265 -17.66 2.63 4.05
C CYS A 265 -18.67 3.74 4.30
N ARG A 266 -19.77 3.79 3.54
CA ARG A 266 -20.88 4.74 3.74
C ARG A 266 -21.45 4.69 5.14
N MET A 267 -21.76 3.49 5.61
CA MET A 267 -22.24 3.30 6.98
C MET A 267 -21.25 3.85 8.02
N LEU A 268 -19.95 3.66 7.80
CA LEU A 268 -18.92 4.13 8.73
C LEU A 268 -18.67 5.64 8.67
N VAL A 269 -18.75 6.27 7.49
CA VAL A 269 -18.59 7.73 7.38
C VAL A 269 -19.83 8.50 7.81
N ASP A 270 -21.02 7.89 7.70
CA ASP A 270 -22.29 8.48 8.15
C ASP A 270 -22.69 8.03 9.58
N GLY A 271 -21.68 7.80 10.43
CA GLY A 271 -21.89 7.60 11.88
C GLY A 271 -22.76 6.37 12.23
N GLY A 272 -22.65 5.30 11.46
CA GLY A 272 -23.29 4.02 11.73
C GLY A 272 -24.62 3.80 11.02
N LYS A 273 -24.96 4.65 10.05
CA LYS A 273 -26.23 4.61 9.30
C LYS A 273 -25.97 4.55 7.79
N ILE A 274 -26.83 3.83 7.07
CA ILE A 274 -26.97 3.98 5.62
C ILE A 274 -28.47 4.00 5.31
N ASP A 275 -28.89 4.82 4.36
CA ASP A 275 -30.30 4.99 4.00
C ASP A 275 -31.15 5.29 5.27
N ASP A 276 -32.07 4.41 5.65
CA ASP A 276 -32.86 4.49 6.89
C ASP A 276 -32.46 3.44 7.95
N VAL A 277 -31.41 2.65 7.67
CA VAL A 277 -30.97 1.56 8.55
C VAL A 277 -29.78 2.02 9.40
N ARG A 278 -29.95 1.98 10.73
CA ARG A 278 -28.87 2.18 11.69
C ARG A 278 -28.29 0.85 12.16
N VAL A 279 -27.02 0.62 11.89
CA VAL A 279 -26.27 -0.58 12.32
C VAL A 279 -25.50 -0.31 13.61
N PHE A 280 -24.95 0.89 13.76
CA PHE A 280 -24.21 1.31 14.95
C PHE A 280 -24.67 2.68 15.44
N LYS A 281 -24.48 2.93 16.73
CA LYS A 281 -24.57 4.28 17.29
C LYS A 281 -23.43 5.17 16.79
N PRO A 282 -23.64 6.48 16.61
CA PRO A 282 -22.58 7.40 16.22
C PRO A 282 -21.36 7.34 17.14
N GLU A 283 -21.56 7.16 18.45
CA GLU A 283 -20.47 7.07 19.43
C GLU A 283 -19.65 5.79 19.25
N THR A 284 -20.28 4.70 18.83
CA THR A 284 -19.61 3.42 18.55
C THR A 284 -18.72 3.53 17.31
N VAL A 285 -19.20 4.21 16.26
CA VAL A 285 -18.40 4.48 15.06
C VAL A 285 -17.29 5.48 15.35
N HIS A 286 -17.58 6.54 16.11
CA HIS A 286 -16.56 7.50 16.53
C HIS A 286 -15.40 6.81 17.26
N ALA A 287 -15.69 5.87 18.16
CA ALA A 287 -14.66 5.09 18.86
C ALA A 287 -13.79 4.24 17.91
N MET A 288 -14.28 3.84 16.74
CA MET A 288 -13.45 3.13 15.73
C MET A 288 -12.41 4.03 15.08
N TRP A 289 -12.63 5.34 15.08
CA TRP A 289 -11.73 6.35 14.51
C TRP A 289 -10.82 7.00 15.55
N THR A 290 -11.20 6.97 16.83
CA THR A 290 -10.39 7.52 17.91
C THR A 290 -9.12 6.68 18.13
N ARG A 291 -7.96 7.32 18.04
CA ARG A 291 -6.67 6.70 18.43
C ARG A 291 -6.68 6.40 19.93
N THR A 292 -6.02 5.32 20.34
CA THR A 292 -5.99 4.95 21.74
C THR A 292 -5.17 5.96 22.56
N ALA A 293 -5.74 6.41 23.68
CA ALA A 293 -5.13 7.43 24.54
C ALA A 293 -3.95 6.89 25.37
N ASP A 294 -3.69 5.57 25.35
CA ASP A 294 -2.64 4.92 26.15
C ASP A 294 -1.23 5.07 25.56
N GLY A 295 -1.07 5.89 24.52
CA GLY A 295 0.22 6.13 23.85
C GLY A 295 0.78 4.90 23.13
N SER A 296 0.03 3.80 23.07
CA SER A 296 0.54 2.51 22.59
C SER A 296 0.66 2.41 21.07
N GLY A 297 0.16 3.38 20.30
CA GLY A 297 0.38 3.35 18.86
C GLY A 297 -0.34 4.39 18.02
N SER A 298 -0.12 4.20 16.73
CA SER A 298 -0.62 5.00 15.62
C SER A 298 -1.94 4.49 15.03
N ARG A 299 -2.61 3.59 15.76
CA ARG A 299 -3.79 2.85 15.27
C ARG A 299 -5.05 3.23 16.04
N SER A 300 -6.18 3.10 15.36
CA SER A 300 -7.50 3.06 15.98
C SER A 300 -8.03 1.62 15.93
N LEU A 301 -9.29 1.40 16.33
CA LEU A 301 -9.82 0.05 16.47
C LEU A 301 -9.93 -0.64 15.10
N GLY A 302 -9.00 -1.55 14.80
CA GLY A 302 -8.96 -2.31 13.56
C GLY A 302 -8.44 -1.57 12.33
N TRP A 303 -7.99 -0.31 12.49
CA TRP A 303 -7.52 0.53 11.40
C TRP A 303 -6.15 1.13 11.69
N ASP A 304 -5.36 1.31 10.64
CA ASP A 304 -4.10 2.04 10.72
C ASP A 304 -4.33 3.50 10.32
N VAL A 305 -4.09 4.42 11.25
CA VAL A 305 -4.35 5.85 11.04
C VAL A 305 -3.04 6.55 10.74
N SER A 306 -2.09 6.49 11.66
CA SER A 306 -0.90 7.36 11.64
C SER A 306 0.43 6.62 11.62
N SER A 307 0.48 5.32 11.33
CA SER A 307 1.78 4.63 11.26
C SER A 307 2.58 5.16 10.08
N VAL A 308 3.90 5.02 10.13
CA VAL A 308 4.77 5.38 8.99
C VAL A 308 4.30 4.68 7.72
N PHE A 309 3.89 3.41 7.84
CA PHE A 309 3.28 2.67 6.75
C PHE A 309 2.02 3.38 6.23
N ALA A 310 1.04 3.65 7.10
CA ALA A 310 -0.20 4.30 6.71
C ALA A 310 0.05 5.67 6.05
N ARG A 311 0.90 6.51 6.65
CA ARG A 311 1.29 7.81 6.12
C ARG A 311 1.90 7.72 4.73
N SER A 312 2.83 6.77 4.53
CA SER A 312 3.45 6.55 3.21
C SER A 312 2.47 6.07 2.14
N MET A 313 1.35 5.47 2.53
CA MET A 313 0.36 4.86 1.64
C MET A 313 -0.79 5.79 1.27
N MET A 314 -0.92 6.94 1.94
CA MET A 314 -2.04 7.86 1.80
C MET A 314 -1.57 9.29 1.43
N PRO A 315 -0.78 9.49 0.36
CA PRO A 315 -0.39 10.82 -0.07
C PRO A 315 -1.63 11.68 -0.37
N PHE A 316 -1.57 12.96 0.01
CA PHE A 316 -2.62 13.98 -0.11
C PHE A 316 -3.89 13.75 0.73
N PHE A 317 -4.12 12.55 1.27
CA PHE A 317 -5.25 12.33 2.17
C PHE A 317 -5.05 13.05 3.51
N PRO A 318 -6.15 13.52 4.14
CA PRO A 318 -6.07 14.21 5.42
C PRO A 318 -5.35 13.41 6.53
N PRO A 319 -4.70 14.09 7.50
CA PRO A 319 -3.97 13.40 8.55
C PRO A 319 -4.79 12.54 9.51
N GLU A 320 -6.12 12.51 9.42
CA GLU A 320 -6.97 11.63 10.23
C GLU A 320 -7.59 10.49 9.42
N SER A 321 -7.20 10.36 8.15
CA SER A 321 -7.60 9.23 7.32
C SER A 321 -7.01 7.91 7.83
N ALA A 322 -7.75 6.84 7.59
CA ALA A 322 -7.47 5.48 8.02
C ALA A 322 -7.30 4.56 6.81
N ILE A 323 -6.40 3.58 6.91
CA ILE A 323 -6.15 2.59 5.87
C ILE A 323 -6.04 1.18 6.45
N HIS A 324 -6.47 0.20 5.67
CA HIS A 324 -6.08 -1.19 5.83
C HIS A 324 -5.79 -1.81 4.46
N THR A 325 -4.91 -2.80 4.42
CA THR A 325 -4.56 -3.52 3.18
C THR A 325 -4.77 -5.03 3.34
N GLY A 326 -4.95 -5.75 2.24
CA GLY A 326 -5.09 -7.21 2.19
C GLY A 326 -4.03 -7.86 1.31
N PHE A 327 -3.61 -9.08 1.66
CA PHE A 327 -2.50 -9.77 0.97
C PHE A 327 -2.77 -10.03 -0.53
N THR A 328 -4.03 -10.28 -0.88
CA THR A 328 -4.52 -10.47 -2.25
C THR A 328 -4.46 -9.21 -3.11
N GLY A 329 -3.99 -8.10 -2.54
CA GLY A 329 -3.80 -6.80 -3.19
C GLY A 329 -4.97 -5.85 -3.06
N THR A 330 -5.83 -6.10 -2.09
CA THR A 330 -6.95 -5.23 -1.76
C THR A 330 -6.51 -4.10 -0.82
N THR A 331 -7.19 -2.97 -0.86
CA THR A 331 -6.99 -1.83 0.03
C THR A 331 -8.33 -1.12 0.26
N ALA A 332 -8.52 -0.64 1.48
CA ALA A 332 -9.55 0.34 1.79
C ALA A 332 -8.92 1.50 2.57
N LEU A 333 -9.25 2.71 2.14
CA LEU A 333 -8.86 3.98 2.74
C LEU A 333 -10.14 4.76 3.02
N ILE A 334 -10.29 5.29 4.23
CA ILE A 334 -11.47 6.06 4.64
C ILE A 334 -11.00 7.33 5.36
N ASP A 335 -11.52 8.48 4.93
CA ASP A 335 -11.41 9.73 5.66
C ASP A 335 -12.75 10.07 6.33
N PRO A 336 -12.88 9.89 7.66
CA PRO A 336 -14.15 10.07 8.33
C PRO A 336 -14.63 11.52 8.39
N GLN A 337 -13.73 12.50 8.20
CA GLN A 337 -14.10 13.93 8.28
C GLN A 337 -14.70 14.45 6.98
N SER A 338 -14.08 14.14 5.84
CA SER A 338 -14.57 14.56 4.52
C SER A 338 -15.62 13.61 3.92
N GLY A 339 -15.80 12.43 4.53
CA GLY A 339 -16.68 11.37 4.07
C GLY A 339 -16.13 10.58 2.87
N VAL A 340 -14.90 10.84 2.45
CA VAL A 340 -14.28 10.19 1.29
C VAL A 340 -13.79 8.79 1.65
N TYR A 341 -13.96 7.86 0.72
CA TYR A 341 -13.38 6.53 0.83
C TYR A 341 -12.91 6.01 -0.54
N LEU A 342 -11.83 5.24 -0.51
CA LEU A 342 -11.22 4.57 -1.66
C LEU A 342 -11.13 3.08 -1.40
N ILE A 343 -11.65 2.28 -2.33
CA ILE A 343 -11.54 0.82 -2.35
C ILE A 343 -10.79 0.44 -3.62
N VAL A 344 -9.73 -0.36 -3.47
CA VAL A 344 -8.97 -0.93 -4.58
C VAL A 344 -8.96 -2.45 -4.39
N LEU A 345 -9.56 -3.20 -5.31
CA LEU A 345 -9.62 -4.65 -5.28
C LEU A 345 -8.88 -5.21 -6.48
N THR A 346 -7.84 -6.01 -6.23
CA THR A 346 -7.05 -6.66 -7.28
C THR A 346 -7.04 -8.17 -7.05
N ASN A 347 -6.71 -8.91 -8.10
CA ASN A 347 -6.42 -10.35 -8.03
C ASN A 347 -4.91 -10.60 -8.17
N ARG A 348 -4.05 -9.79 -7.52
CA ARG A 348 -2.61 -9.77 -7.80
C ARG A 348 -1.88 -11.10 -7.60
N VAL A 349 -2.42 -11.97 -6.75
CA VAL A 349 -1.85 -13.30 -6.45
C VAL A 349 -2.21 -14.32 -7.54
N HIS A 350 -3.09 -13.97 -8.46
CA HIS A 350 -3.46 -14.84 -9.56
C HIS A 350 -2.45 -14.77 -10.71
N PRO A 351 -2.00 -15.91 -11.27
CA PRO A 351 -2.35 -17.28 -10.90
C PRO A 351 -1.36 -17.99 -9.96
N SER A 352 -0.22 -17.37 -9.62
CA SER A 352 0.93 -18.10 -9.07
C SER A 352 1.41 -17.63 -7.70
N GLY A 353 0.62 -16.83 -6.97
CA GLY A 353 0.98 -16.24 -5.67
C GLY A 353 1.92 -15.04 -5.75
N GLY A 354 2.47 -14.75 -6.94
CA GLY A 354 3.41 -13.65 -7.23
C GLY A 354 2.80 -12.24 -7.18
N GLY A 355 3.62 -11.19 -7.36
CA GLY A 355 3.17 -9.77 -7.44
C GLY A 355 3.36 -8.90 -6.18
N ALA A 356 4.05 -9.38 -5.13
CA ALA A 356 4.16 -8.64 -3.85
C ALA A 356 5.07 -7.42 -3.95
N ALA A 357 6.08 -7.47 -4.82
CA ALA A 357 7.10 -6.43 -4.92
C ALA A 357 6.55 -5.05 -5.33
N LYS A 358 5.42 -5.01 -6.07
CA LYS A 358 4.89 -3.76 -6.66
C LYS A 358 3.47 -3.39 -6.20
N ILE A 359 2.77 -4.27 -5.48
CA ILE A 359 1.42 -3.95 -4.97
C ILE A 359 1.40 -2.74 -4.04
N ARG A 360 2.49 -2.50 -3.30
CA ARG A 360 2.64 -1.32 -2.46
C ARG A 360 2.63 -0.05 -3.33
N GLU A 361 3.43 -0.03 -4.39
CA GLU A 361 3.51 1.08 -5.32
C GLU A 361 2.17 1.36 -6.00
N LEU A 362 1.49 0.32 -6.50
CA LEU A 362 0.14 0.47 -7.06
C LEU A 362 -0.81 1.19 -6.09
N ARG A 363 -0.83 0.77 -4.82
CA ARG A 363 -1.69 1.40 -3.80
C ARG A 363 -1.33 2.85 -3.55
N VAL A 364 -0.04 3.17 -3.46
CA VAL A 364 0.44 4.55 -3.28
C VAL A 364 0.03 5.40 -4.47
N ARG A 365 0.25 4.94 -5.70
CA ARG A 365 -0.12 5.65 -6.93
C ARG A 365 -1.64 5.85 -7.05
N MET A 366 -2.45 4.84 -6.70
CA MET A 366 -3.90 4.96 -6.66
C MET A 366 -4.38 5.96 -5.61
N ALA A 367 -3.84 5.88 -4.39
CA ALA A 367 -4.15 6.84 -3.34
C ALA A 367 -3.69 8.26 -3.70
N ALA A 368 -2.53 8.41 -4.36
CA ALA A 368 -2.03 9.69 -4.83
C ALA A 368 -2.94 10.29 -5.90
N ALA A 369 -3.33 9.51 -6.91
CA ALA A 369 -4.22 9.97 -7.98
C ALA A 369 -5.57 10.45 -7.42
N VAL A 370 -6.17 9.68 -6.52
CA VAL A 370 -7.45 10.04 -5.88
C VAL A 370 -7.28 11.21 -4.91
N GLY A 371 -6.23 11.19 -4.10
CA GLY A 371 -5.96 12.22 -3.11
C GLY A 371 -5.66 13.56 -3.76
N ALA A 372 -4.90 13.58 -4.86
CA ALA A 372 -4.65 14.80 -5.62
C ALA A 372 -5.93 15.38 -6.22
N ALA A 373 -6.81 14.52 -6.77
CA ALA A 373 -8.07 14.95 -7.36
C ALA A 373 -9.07 15.53 -6.33
N LEU A 374 -8.98 15.14 -5.05
CA LEU A 374 -9.97 15.48 -4.03
C LEU A 374 -9.49 16.42 -2.92
N PHE A 375 -8.19 16.43 -2.62
CA PHE A 375 -7.62 17.10 -1.46
C PHE A 375 -6.42 17.99 -1.76
N ASP A 376 -5.88 17.98 -2.99
CA ASP A 376 -4.77 18.87 -3.30
C ASP A 376 -5.24 20.34 -3.20
N SER A 377 -4.65 21.04 -2.25
CA SER A 377 -4.88 22.46 -1.98
C SER A 377 -3.78 23.34 -2.60
N GLY A 378 -2.83 22.75 -3.33
CA GLY A 378 -1.64 23.41 -3.89
C GLY A 378 -0.50 23.58 -2.88
N VAL A 379 -0.53 22.87 -1.75
CA VAL A 379 0.51 22.92 -0.70
C VAL A 379 1.27 21.60 -0.65
N PRO A 380 2.61 21.58 -0.80
CA PRO A 380 3.39 20.34 -0.77
C PRO A 380 3.26 19.62 0.58
N PRO A 381 3.13 18.28 0.59
CA PRO A 381 3.05 17.51 1.82
C PRO A 381 4.36 17.57 2.62
N GLN A 382 4.25 17.73 3.94
CA GLN A 382 5.40 17.64 4.85
C GLN A 382 5.81 16.17 5.03
N ILE A 383 7.09 15.89 4.77
CA ILE A 383 7.70 14.58 4.99
C ILE A 383 7.99 14.43 6.48
N VAL A 384 7.40 13.41 7.11
CA VAL A 384 7.68 13.03 8.50
C VAL A 384 8.63 11.84 8.47
N GLU A 385 9.89 12.06 8.83
CA GLU A 385 10.89 11.00 8.99
C GLU A 385 10.63 10.26 10.31
N ALA A 386 10.22 8.99 10.23
CA ALA A 386 10.17 8.09 11.39
C ALA A 386 10.39 6.64 10.96
N GLU A 387 10.99 5.85 11.85
CA GLU A 387 11.47 4.49 11.58
C GLU A 387 10.33 3.48 11.33
N SER A 388 10.62 2.51 10.46
CA SER A 388 9.69 1.56 9.84
C SER A 388 9.54 0.25 10.63
N THR A 389 8.31 -0.27 10.75
CA THR A 389 8.01 -1.61 11.33
C THR A 389 7.04 -2.45 10.49
N SER A 390 7.10 -2.33 9.14
CA SER A 390 6.18 -3.03 8.22
C SER A 390 6.72 -4.41 7.76
N PRO A 391 5.86 -5.42 7.47
CA PRO A 391 6.22 -6.85 7.37
C PRO A 391 6.85 -7.27 6.02
N ALA A 392 7.57 -6.36 5.35
CA ALA A 392 8.47 -6.68 4.24
C ALA A 392 9.93 -6.27 4.52
N SER A 393 10.25 -5.88 5.77
CA SER A 393 11.64 -5.72 6.17
C SER A 393 12.20 -7.07 6.64
N ASP A 394 13.26 -7.52 5.98
CA ASP A 394 14.19 -8.49 6.57
C ASP A 394 14.62 -8.02 7.98
N GLY A 395 14.92 -8.99 8.86
CA GLY A 395 14.93 -8.86 10.32
C GLY A 395 15.76 -7.71 10.96
N PRO A 396 15.63 -7.52 12.28
CA PRO A 396 16.11 -6.33 12.97
C PRO A 396 17.63 -6.18 12.93
N ALA A 397 18.10 -4.96 12.63
CA ALA A 397 19.44 -4.51 13.00
C ALA A 397 19.48 -4.28 14.52
N GLU A 398 20.55 -4.73 15.18
CA GLU A 398 20.75 -4.52 16.61
C GLU A 398 20.87 -3.02 16.97
N PRO A 399 20.47 -2.61 18.20
CA PRO A 399 20.52 -1.22 18.61
C PRO A 399 21.97 -0.74 18.70
N ARG A 400 22.29 0.36 17.99
CA ARG A 400 23.53 1.11 18.21
C ARG A 400 23.18 2.45 18.85
N ASP A 401 23.84 2.78 19.96
CA ASP A 401 23.88 4.13 20.49
C ASP A 401 24.51 5.06 19.43
N LEU A 402 23.70 5.96 18.86
CA LEU A 402 24.18 6.91 17.86
C LEU A 402 24.88 8.08 18.55
N ALA A 403 26.21 8.11 18.42
CA ALA A 403 27.03 9.29 18.66
C ALA A 403 26.57 10.46 17.74
N PRO A 404 26.96 11.72 18.03
CA PRO A 404 26.58 12.87 17.21
C PRO A 404 26.85 12.62 15.73
N VAL A 405 25.81 12.77 14.90
CA VAL A 405 25.85 12.43 13.48
C VAL A 405 26.88 13.32 12.78
N GLU A 406 28.02 12.73 12.40
CA GLU A 406 28.92 13.36 11.44
C GLU A 406 28.16 13.56 10.11
N PRO A 407 28.39 14.66 9.37
CA PRO A 407 27.77 14.87 8.07
C PRO A 407 27.96 13.65 7.18
N VAL A 408 26.87 13.11 6.65
CA VAL A 408 26.91 11.97 5.72
C VAL A 408 27.72 12.40 4.48
N ARG A 409 28.68 11.57 4.10
CA ARG A 409 29.56 11.81 2.96
C ARG A 409 29.17 10.89 1.81
N THR A 410 29.11 11.42 0.60
CA THR A 410 28.93 10.62 -0.63
C THR A 410 30.19 9.77 -0.89
N GLY A 411 30.10 8.72 -1.71
CA GLY A 411 31.28 7.97 -2.14
C GLY A 411 32.32 8.85 -2.83
N LEU A 412 31.88 9.88 -3.54
CA LEU A 412 32.74 10.89 -4.16
C LEU A 412 33.48 11.75 -3.12
N ASP A 413 32.82 12.19 -2.04
CA ASP A 413 33.47 12.92 -0.92
C ASP A 413 34.53 12.05 -0.23
N VAL A 414 34.30 10.73 -0.18
CA VAL A 414 35.28 9.78 0.37
C VAL A 414 36.47 9.64 -0.58
N LEU A 415 36.26 9.51 -1.89
CA LEU A 415 37.33 9.44 -2.89
C LEU A 415 38.18 10.71 -2.93
N GLU A 416 37.56 11.89 -2.90
CA GLU A 416 38.30 13.15 -2.93
C GLU A 416 39.19 13.31 -1.69
N ARG A 417 38.68 12.97 -0.50
CA ARG A 417 39.47 12.99 0.75
C ARG A 417 40.66 12.03 0.68
N GLN A 418 40.51 10.92 -0.04
CA GLN A 418 41.57 9.96 -0.31
C GLN A 418 42.43 10.34 -1.52
N ARG A 419 42.27 11.56 -2.05
CA ARG A 419 42.97 12.07 -3.24
C ARG A 419 42.87 11.13 -4.44
N PHE A 420 41.72 10.48 -4.59
CA PHE A 420 41.43 9.53 -5.66
C PHE A 420 42.43 8.37 -5.77
N ALA A 421 43.10 7.99 -4.67
CA ALA A 421 44.14 6.96 -4.67
C ALA A 421 43.65 5.61 -5.24
N ALA A 422 42.38 5.27 -5.03
CA ALA A 422 41.76 4.05 -5.57
C ALA A 422 41.67 4.02 -7.11
N LEU A 423 41.75 5.18 -7.77
CA LEU A 423 41.66 5.33 -9.22
C LEU A 423 43.04 5.45 -9.89
N ALA A 424 44.11 5.54 -9.10
CA ALA A 424 45.45 5.76 -9.62
C ALA A 424 45.92 4.61 -10.52
N GLY A 425 46.43 4.94 -11.70
CA GLY A 425 46.96 3.97 -12.67
C GLY A 425 45.89 3.31 -13.56
N TYR A 426 44.61 3.58 -13.34
CA TYR A 426 43.53 3.09 -14.20
C TYR A 426 43.14 4.10 -15.29
N SER A 427 42.66 3.60 -16.43
CA SER A 427 41.85 4.36 -17.40
C SER A 427 40.41 4.25 -16.99
N ILE A 428 39.79 5.37 -16.64
CA ILE A 428 38.46 5.40 -16.06
C ILE A 428 37.39 5.59 -17.13
N GLY A 429 36.39 4.72 -17.12
CA GLY A 429 35.08 4.99 -17.71
C GLY A 429 34.09 5.37 -16.61
N LEU A 430 33.53 6.56 -16.66
CA LEU A 430 32.61 7.06 -15.62
C LEU A 430 31.16 6.94 -16.09
N VAL A 431 30.34 6.16 -15.39
CA VAL A 431 28.89 6.09 -15.57
C VAL A 431 28.25 7.09 -14.60
N THR A 432 27.67 8.17 -15.11
CA THR A 432 27.20 9.31 -14.31
C THR A 432 26.09 10.11 -15.01
N ASN A 433 25.43 10.98 -14.25
CA ASN A 433 24.51 12.02 -14.73
C ASN A 433 24.63 13.28 -13.83
N HIS A 434 23.67 14.20 -13.93
CA HIS A 434 23.63 15.44 -13.14
C HIS A 434 23.62 15.25 -11.62
N THR A 435 23.32 14.05 -11.11
CA THR A 435 23.34 13.72 -9.68
C THR A 435 24.73 13.35 -9.15
N GLY A 436 25.70 13.09 -10.03
CA GLY A 436 27.08 12.80 -9.67
C GLY A 436 27.81 14.07 -9.21
N ILE A 437 27.48 14.56 -8.02
CA ILE A 437 28.05 15.76 -7.40
C ILE A 437 28.56 15.47 -5.99
N ASP A 438 29.58 16.20 -5.54
CA ASP A 438 30.08 16.08 -4.17
C ASP A 438 29.22 16.89 -3.17
N GLY A 439 29.55 16.85 -1.88
CA GLY A 439 28.88 17.63 -0.85
C GLY A 439 29.00 19.16 -1.02
N GLN A 440 29.79 19.65 -1.98
CA GLN A 440 29.92 21.05 -2.37
C GLN A 440 29.21 21.38 -3.70
N GLY A 441 28.53 20.41 -4.32
CA GLY A 441 27.85 20.56 -5.61
C GLY A 441 28.77 20.54 -6.82
N ARG A 442 30.03 20.13 -6.69
CA ARG A 442 30.98 19.99 -7.82
C ARG A 442 30.75 18.67 -8.54
N ARG A 443 30.74 18.70 -9.87
CA ARG A 443 30.49 17.52 -10.72
C ARG A 443 31.64 16.52 -10.62
N ASN A 444 31.31 15.24 -10.52
CA ASN A 444 32.29 14.16 -10.54
C ASN A 444 33.15 14.15 -11.81
N VAL A 445 32.57 14.48 -12.97
CA VAL A 445 33.30 14.63 -14.24
C VAL A 445 34.48 15.61 -14.10
N ASP A 446 34.25 16.79 -13.51
CA ASP A 446 35.27 17.84 -13.35
C ASP A 446 36.34 17.42 -12.33
N LEU A 447 35.90 16.83 -11.21
CA LEU A 447 36.78 16.36 -10.16
C LEU A 447 37.70 15.24 -10.65
N LEU A 448 37.18 14.23 -11.36
CA LEU A 448 37.99 13.14 -11.90
C LEU A 448 38.89 13.58 -13.05
N ALA A 449 38.45 14.53 -13.89
CA ALA A 449 39.26 15.03 -15.00
C ALA A 449 40.47 15.86 -14.55
N THR A 450 40.37 16.50 -13.38
CA THR A 450 41.43 17.36 -12.83
C THR A 450 42.23 16.70 -11.72
N ALA A 451 41.80 15.52 -11.24
CA ALA A 451 42.47 14.77 -10.18
C ALA A 451 43.86 14.25 -10.62
N PRO A 452 44.93 14.59 -9.87
CA PRO A 452 46.27 14.08 -10.17
C PRO A 452 46.32 12.53 -10.14
N GLY A 453 46.83 11.93 -11.22
CA GLY A 453 46.98 10.47 -11.32
C GLY A 453 45.72 9.72 -11.75
N VAL A 454 44.62 10.42 -12.05
CA VAL A 454 43.38 9.85 -12.59
C VAL A 454 43.31 10.11 -14.10
N ARG A 455 42.96 9.10 -14.89
CA ARG A 455 42.80 9.22 -16.35
C ARG A 455 41.35 8.97 -16.77
N LEU A 456 40.52 10.01 -16.73
CA LEU A 456 39.14 9.93 -17.24
C LEU A 456 39.13 9.84 -18.77
N THR A 457 38.63 8.73 -19.32
CA THR A 457 38.78 8.38 -20.75
C THR A 457 37.46 8.40 -21.50
N ALA A 458 36.37 8.05 -20.82
CA ALA A 458 35.02 8.09 -21.38
C ALA A 458 33.98 8.33 -20.28
N ILE A 459 32.86 8.93 -20.68
CA ILE A 459 31.67 9.12 -19.85
C ILE A 459 30.54 8.31 -20.47
N PHE A 460 29.73 7.66 -19.64
CA PHE A 460 28.54 6.93 -20.04
C PHE A 460 27.33 7.57 -19.36
N SER A 461 26.46 8.18 -20.16
CA SER A 461 25.24 8.82 -19.66
C SER A 461 24.03 7.90 -19.81
N PRO A 462 23.20 7.73 -18.78
CA PRO A 462 21.97 6.95 -18.82
C PRO A 462 20.81 7.77 -19.45
N GLU A 463 19.57 7.43 -19.12
CA GLU A 463 18.41 8.26 -19.49
C GLU A 463 18.55 9.72 -19.04
N HIS A 464 17.87 10.62 -19.74
CA HIS A 464 17.96 12.07 -19.54
C HIS A 464 19.35 12.69 -19.80
N GLY A 465 20.33 11.89 -20.21
CA GLY A 465 21.67 12.34 -20.57
C GLY A 465 22.48 12.84 -19.38
N LEU A 466 23.68 13.33 -19.67
CA LEU A 466 24.63 13.79 -18.64
C LEU A 466 24.07 14.99 -17.85
N GLY A 467 23.29 15.87 -18.49
CA GLY A 467 22.72 17.08 -17.89
C GLY A 467 21.36 16.90 -17.22
N GLY A 468 20.67 15.77 -17.43
CA GLY A 468 19.32 15.54 -16.90
C GLY A 468 18.20 16.29 -17.62
N ASP A 469 18.49 16.91 -18.76
CA ASP A 469 17.62 17.82 -19.50
C ASP A 469 17.00 17.20 -20.75
N ALA A 470 17.37 15.97 -21.12
CA ALA A 470 16.84 15.29 -22.29
C ALA A 470 15.51 14.57 -22.00
N ASN A 471 14.48 14.87 -22.78
CA ASN A 471 13.14 14.26 -22.65
C ASN A 471 12.88 13.10 -23.64
N ALA A 472 13.79 12.86 -24.59
CA ALA A 472 13.83 11.75 -25.54
C ALA A 472 15.26 11.64 -26.11
N ASP A 473 15.54 10.60 -26.94
CA ASP A 473 16.80 10.33 -27.68
C ASP A 473 18.04 11.10 -27.22
N VAL A 474 18.90 10.43 -26.44
CA VAL A 474 20.16 11.02 -25.94
C VAL A 474 21.29 10.66 -26.93
N PRO A 475 21.85 11.61 -27.69
CA PRO A 475 22.92 11.32 -28.62
C PRO A 475 24.27 11.14 -27.91
N HIS A 476 25.22 10.52 -28.60
CA HIS A 476 26.63 10.60 -28.20
C HIS A 476 27.13 12.04 -28.35
N SER A 477 27.99 12.48 -27.43
CA SER A 477 28.49 13.85 -27.40
C SER A 477 29.91 13.91 -26.80
N ARG A 478 30.36 15.10 -26.45
CA ARG A 478 31.56 15.33 -25.63
C ARG A 478 31.17 16.26 -24.50
N ASP A 479 31.75 16.03 -23.32
CA ASP A 479 31.58 16.96 -22.22
C ASP A 479 32.20 18.31 -22.60
N ALA A 480 31.43 19.38 -22.40
CA ALA A 480 31.77 20.71 -22.92
C ALA A 480 33.00 21.32 -22.22
N VAL A 481 33.33 20.88 -21.00
CA VAL A 481 34.41 21.43 -20.19
C VAL A 481 35.70 20.62 -20.37
N THR A 482 35.60 19.30 -20.24
CA THR A 482 36.74 18.38 -20.24
C THR A 482 37.08 17.84 -21.63
N GLY A 483 36.13 17.92 -22.58
CA GLY A 483 36.26 17.35 -23.93
C GLY A 483 36.19 15.82 -24.00
N VAL A 484 36.00 15.14 -22.86
CA VAL A 484 35.90 13.67 -22.76
C VAL A 484 34.68 13.19 -23.54
N PRO A 485 34.79 12.10 -24.34
CA PRO A 485 33.65 11.56 -25.07
C PRO A 485 32.56 11.06 -24.12
N VAL A 486 31.31 11.40 -24.43
CA VAL A 486 30.10 10.98 -23.71
C VAL A 486 29.32 10.01 -24.60
N TRP A 487 29.25 8.76 -24.17
CA TRP A 487 28.45 7.71 -24.79
C TRP A 487 27.09 7.64 -24.11
N SER A 488 26.04 7.60 -24.92
CA SER A 488 24.67 7.41 -24.44
C SER A 488 24.40 5.92 -24.29
N LEU A 489 23.90 5.54 -23.11
CA LEU A 489 23.36 4.22 -22.81
C LEU A 489 21.83 4.23 -22.78
N TYR A 490 21.22 5.18 -23.49
CA TYR A 490 19.78 5.33 -23.61
C TYR A 490 19.35 5.43 -25.08
N GLY A 491 18.21 4.82 -25.41
CA GLY A 491 17.74 4.68 -26.79
C GLY A 491 18.19 3.36 -27.45
N PRO A 492 18.68 3.38 -28.70
CA PRO A 492 19.08 2.18 -29.45
C PRO A 492 20.24 1.40 -28.80
N THR A 493 21.14 2.10 -28.11
CA THR A 493 22.28 1.51 -27.41
C THR A 493 22.05 1.61 -25.91
N LYS A 494 21.79 0.48 -25.25
CA LYS A 494 21.55 0.41 -23.80
C LYS A 494 22.70 -0.21 -23.01
N ARG A 495 23.69 -0.74 -23.72
CA ARG A 495 24.84 -1.49 -23.18
C ARG A 495 26.12 -0.87 -23.74
N PRO A 496 27.19 -0.69 -22.94
CA PRO A 496 28.48 -0.28 -23.48
C PRO A 496 28.95 -1.30 -24.52
N THR A 497 29.34 -0.83 -25.70
CA THR A 497 29.89 -1.71 -26.73
C THR A 497 31.38 -1.97 -26.46
N PRO A 498 31.97 -3.05 -27.00
CA PRO A 498 33.41 -3.29 -26.90
C PRO A 498 34.27 -2.12 -27.42
N ALA A 499 33.78 -1.39 -28.42
CA ALA A 499 34.44 -0.21 -28.94
C ALA A 499 34.41 0.97 -27.96
N MET A 500 33.30 1.15 -27.22
CA MET A 500 33.18 2.18 -26.20
C MET A 500 34.02 1.88 -24.95
N LEU A 501 34.21 0.59 -24.65
CA LEU A 501 35.03 0.12 -23.53
C LEU A 501 36.52 -0.01 -23.87
N LYS A 502 36.91 0.33 -25.10
CA LYS A 502 38.29 0.24 -25.54
C LYS A 502 39.18 1.14 -24.67
N ASP A 503 40.29 0.57 -24.21
CA ASP A 503 41.30 1.21 -23.35
C ASP A 503 40.84 1.56 -21.92
N ILE A 504 39.60 1.23 -21.54
CA ILE A 504 39.07 1.36 -20.17
C ILE A 504 39.55 0.18 -19.33
N THR A 505 40.16 0.47 -18.18
CA THR A 505 40.68 -0.56 -17.25
C THR A 505 39.97 -0.54 -15.88
N LEU A 506 39.09 0.44 -15.64
CA LEU A 506 38.17 0.47 -14.50
C LEU A 506 36.92 1.27 -14.89
N LEU A 507 35.75 0.70 -14.61
CA LEU A 507 34.47 1.41 -14.69
C LEU A 507 34.10 1.93 -13.31
N VAL A 508 33.73 3.20 -13.23
CA VAL A 508 33.23 3.83 -12.00
C VAL A 508 31.77 4.19 -12.22
N PHE A 509 30.90 3.74 -11.32
CA PHE A 509 29.48 4.08 -11.33
C PHE A 509 29.20 5.04 -10.19
N ASP A 510 28.76 6.25 -10.52
CA ASP A 510 28.47 7.31 -9.56
C ASP A 510 27.22 8.07 -10.02
N ILE A 511 26.07 7.55 -9.59
CA ILE A 511 24.75 8.12 -9.80
C ILE A 511 24.04 8.05 -8.45
N GLN A 512 23.73 9.21 -7.89
CA GLN A 512 23.02 9.30 -6.62
C GLN A 512 21.54 9.07 -6.90
N ASP A 513 21.06 7.87 -6.58
CA ASP A 513 19.66 7.48 -6.76
C ASP A 513 19.00 7.29 -5.38
N VAL A 514 17.89 7.99 -5.16
CA VAL A 514 17.07 7.88 -3.94
C VAL A 514 16.02 6.77 -4.03
N GLY A 515 16.08 5.93 -5.07
CA GLY A 515 15.27 4.71 -5.20
C GLY A 515 13.80 4.98 -5.51
N VAL A 516 13.49 6.17 -6.02
CA VAL A 516 12.11 6.63 -6.30
C VAL A 516 11.65 6.29 -7.72
N ARG A 517 12.53 5.77 -8.59
CA ARG A 517 12.22 5.29 -9.95
C ARG A 517 12.93 3.96 -10.22
N TYR A 518 12.16 2.88 -10.31
CA TYR A 518 12.71 1.51 -10.29
C TYR A 518 13.44 1.04 -11.56
N TYR A 519 13.43 1.81 -12.66
CA TYR A 519 13.71 1.21 -13.97
C TYR A 519 14.99 1.60 -14.70
N THR A 520 15.73 2.61 -14.27
CA THR A 520 16.62 3.26 -15.24
C THR A 520 18.09 3.17 -14.88
N TYR A 521 18.52 3.64 -13.70
CA TYR A 521 19.95 3.61 -13.35
C TYR A 521 20.45 2.26 -12.85
N LEU A 522 19.63 1.51 -12.09
CA LEU A 522 19.99 0.16 -11.65
C LEU A 522 20.10 -0.82 -12.84
N THR A 523 19.21 -0.69 -13.83
CA THR A 523 19.31 -1.47 -15.08
C THR A 523 20.58 -1.10 -15.85
N THR A 524 20.92 0.19 -15.94
CA THR A 524 22.20 0.64 -16.52
C THR A 524 23.39 0.04 -15.77
N LEU A 525 23.39 0.03 -14.43
CA LEU A 525 24.45 -0.59 -13.63
C LEU A 525 24.58 -2.08 -13.94
N VAL A 526 23.48 -2.83 -13.96
CA VAL A 526 23.48 -4.27 -14.29
C VAL A 526 24.06 -4.51 -15.69
N TYR A 527 23.62 -3.75 -16.70
CA TYR A 527 24.13 -3.87 -18.06
C TYR A 527 25.62 -3.52 -18.16
N VAL A 528 26.06 -2.48 -17.47
CA VAL A 528 27.48 -2.13 -17.38
C VAL A 528 28.27 -3.25 -16.73
N MET A 529 27.81 -3.82 -15.61
CA MET A 529 28.47 -4.93 -14.92
C MET A 529 28.53 -6.20 -15.79
N GLU A 530 27.49 -6.51 -16.55
CA GLU A 530 27.47 -7.65 -17.48
C GLU A 530 28.53 -7.50 -18.58
N GLU A 531 28.62 -6.34 -19.23
CA GLU A 531 29.62 -6.10 -20.28
C GLU A 531 31.04 -6.01 -19.72
N ALA A 532 31.20 -5.37 -18.54
CA ALA A 532 32.48 -5.31 -17.83
C ALA A 532 32.97 -6.71 -17.46
N GLY A 533 32.08 -7.56 -16.95
CA GLY A 533 32.37 -8.96 -16.61
C GLY A 533 32.81 -9.79 -17.80
N ARG A 534 32.22 -9.57 -18.99
CA ARG A 534 32.66 -10.24 -20.23
C ARG A 534 34.07 -9.87 -20.67
N LEU A 535 34.52 -8.67 -20.33
CA LEU A 535 35.85 -8.14 -20.71
C LEU A 535 36.86 -8.18 -19.56
N GLY A 536 36.48 -8.67 -18.38
CA GLY A 536 37.34 -8.67 -17.19
C GLY A 536 37.68 -7.28 -16.66
N ILE A 537 36.84 -6.28 -16.93
CA ILE A 537 37.01 -4.91 -16.45
C ILE A 537 36.37 -4.80 -15.06
N PRO A 538 37.09 -4.37 -14.01
CA PRO A 538 36.50 -4.15 -12.70
C PRO A 538 35.49 -2.99 -12.72
N VAL A 539 34.48 -3.06 -11.86
CA VAL A 539 33.48 -2.00 -11.62
C VAL A 539 33.58 -1.55 -10.17
N LEU A 540 33.75 -0.24 -9.97
CA LEU A 540 33.69 0.44 -8.67
C LEU A 540 32.39 1.24 -8.59
N VAL A 541 31.58 1.02 -7.57
CA VAL A 541 30.34 1.76 -7.32
C VAL A 541 30.58 2.71 -6.13
N LEU A 542 30.22 3.98 -6.29
CA LEU A 542 30.40 5.03 -5.28
C LEU A 542 29.15 5.26 -4.43
#